data_AF-A0A9X8G4V7-F1
#
_entry.id   AF-A0A9X8G4V7-F1
#
_cell.length_a   1.000
_cell.length_b   1.000
_cell.length_c   1.000
_cell.angle_alpha   90.00
_cell.angle_beta   90.00
_cell.angle_gamma   90.00
#
_symmetry.space_group_name_H-M   'P 1'
#
loop_
_entity.id
_entity.type
_entity.pdbx_description
1 polymer ?
#
loop_
_entity_poly.entity_id
_entity_poly.type
_entity_poly.pdbx_seq_one_letter_code
_entity_poly.pdbx_strand_id
1 'polypeptide(L)'
;MSVNTVFSRKVKTRSIISVAAVSLFCFSTAAMAVNVGPACNLPGAGLTAAQWAQNQDNAGGHMTTCHVGKADAWLQQRTVANQPGCPQTNTASTWTDANVAWNSIGNTIQAFCAGAANHTAAVNFTIALGGDGTANVGRAYGNGAFYNIANDRHAFIRLVNNGGQWRVQTSYPRN
;
A
#
# COMPACT_ATOMS: atom_id res chain seq x y z
N MET A 1 -16.58 -34.92 -81.73
CA MET A 1 -15.15 -35.19 -81.41
C MET A 1 -14.76 -34.13 -80.38
N SER A 2 -14.21 -34.36 -79.20
CA SER A 2 -13.31 -35.40 -78.72
C SER A 2 -13.23 -35.34 -77.18
N VAL A 3 -13.19 -36.52 -76.56
CA VAL A 3 -12.63 -36.95 -75.24
C VAL A 3 -12.69 -36.11 -73.95
N ASN A 4 -13.21 -36.79 -72.92
CA ASN A 4 -12.87 -36.67 -71.50
C ASN A 4 -11.39 -36.94 -71.24
N THR A 5 -10.76 -36.21 -70.30
CA THR A 5 -9.75 -36.80 -69.40
C THR A 5 -9.65 -36.05 -68.08
N VAL A 6 -9.96 -36.79 -67.01
CA VAL A 6 -9.67 -36.48 -65.61
C VAL A 6 -8.19 -36.82 -65.36
N PHE A 7 -7.43 -35.91 -64.75
CA PHE A 7 -6.14 -36.25 -64.15
C PHE A 7 -6.18 -36.02 -62.64
N SER A 8 -6.15 -37.12 -61.91
CA SER A 8 -5.88 -37.20 -60.48
C SER A 8 -4.36 -37.34 -60.27
N ARG A 9 -3.79 -36.62 -59.30
CA ARG A 9 -2.49 -36.96 -58.72
C ARG A 9 -2.53 -36.88 -57.21
N LYS A 10 -2.23 -38.01 -56.57
CA LYS A 10 -2.09 -38.20 -55.13
C LYS A 10 -0.69 -37.77 -54.64
N VAL A 11 -0.71 -36.92 -53.61
CA VAL A 11 0.08 -36.84 -52.36
C VAL A 11 1.62 -36.94 -52.38
N LYS A 12 2.29 -35.96 -51.76
CA LYS A 12 3.43 -36.20 -50.85
C LYS A 12 3.45 -35.17 -49.70
N THR A 13 3.19 -35.69 -48.51
CA THR A 13 3.29 -35.07 -47.18
C THR A 13 4.73 -34.66 -46.87
N ARG A 14 4.96 -33.44 -46.37
CA ARG A 14 6.02 -33.12 -45.40
C ARG A 14 5.64 -31.90 -44.57
N SER A 15 5.30 -32.16 -43.30
CA SER A 15 5.17 -31.18 -42.23
C SER A 15 6.52 -30.53 -41.94
N ILE A 16 6.56 -29.22 -41.71
CA ILE A 16 7.41 -28.62 -40.68
C ILE A 16 6.56 -27.58 -39.94
N ILE A 17 6.13 -27.99 -38.75
CA ILE A 17 5.70 -27.12 -37.66
C ILE A 17 6.91 -26.24 -37.32
N SER A 18 6.74 -24.93 -37.35
CA SER A 18 7.60 -24.03 -36.59
C SER A 18 6.76 -22.86 -36.12
N VAL A 19 6.33 -23.03 -34.88
CA VAL A 19 5.61 -22.10 -34.02
C VAL A 19 6.36 -20.77 -34.02
N ALA A 20 5.81 -19.75 -34.68
CA ALA A 20 6.22 -18.39 -34.38
C ALA A 20 5.77 -18.10 -32.95
N ALA A 21 6.74 -18.02 -32.04
CA ALA A 21 6.54 -17.60 -30.67
C ALA A 21 5.86 -16.24 -30.70
N VAL A 22 4.54 -16.23 -30.47
CA VAL A 22 3.83 -15.06 -30.00
C VAL A 22 4.43 -14.81 -28.63
N SER A 23 5.36 -13.86 -28.56
CA SER A 23 5.78 -13.23 -27.31
C SER A 23 4.55 -12.53 -26.74
N LEU A 24 3.69 -13.33 -26.12
CA LEU A 24 2.61 -12.89 -25.28
C LEU A 24 3.31 -12.28 -24.08
N PHE A 25 3.51 -10.97 -24.10
CA PHE A 25 3.74 -10.21 -22.89
C PHE A 25 2.47 -10.38 -22.04
N CYS A 26 2.45 -11.46 -21.26
CA CYS A 26 1.55 -11.63 -20.15
C CYS A 26 1.91 -10.53 -19.14
N PHE A 27 1.30 -9.36 -19.27
CA PHE A 27 1.03 -8.52 -18.12
C PHE A 27 -0.07 -9.21 -17.29
N SER A 28 0.30 -10.30 -16.65
CA SER A 28 -0.53 -10.95 -15.65
C SER A 28 -0.64 -10.04 -14.42
N THR A 29 -1.89 -9.82 -14.01
CA THR A 29 -2.39 -9.34 -12.69
C THR A 29 -2.54 -7.85 -12.36
N ALA A 30 -2.43 -6.89 -13.30
CA ALA A 30 -2.70 -5.48 -12.93
C ALA A 30 -4.19 -5.10 -12.79
N ALA A 31 -5.14 -5.97 -13.16
CA ALA A 31 -6.56 -5.61 -13.21
C ALA A 31 -7.33 -5.74 -11.87
N MET A 32 -6.73 -6.31 -10.81
CA MET A 32 -7.43 -6.51 -9.54
C MET A 32 -7.25 -5.36 -8.53
N ALA A 33 -6.34 -4.41 -8.79
CA ALA A 33 -6.01 -3.34 -7.83
C ALA A 33 -7.01 -2.17 -7.85
N VAL A 34 -7.70 -1.94 -8.97
CA VAL A 34 -8.44 -0.68 -9.19
C VAL A 34 -9.73 -0.59 -8.36
N ASN A 35 -10.20 -1.68 -7.77
CA ASN A 35 -11.50 -1.70 -7.09
C ASN A 35 -11.48 -2.04 -5.59
N VAL A 36 -10.29 -2.14 -4.99
CA VAL A 36 -10.12 -2.48 -3.56
C VAL A 36 -9.95 -1.24 -2.69
N GLY A 37 -9.82 -0.05 -3.28
CA GLY A 37 -9.73 1.23 -2.59
C GLY A 37 -8.31 1.80 -2.45
N PRO A 38 -8.18 3.04 -1.94
CA PRO A 38 -6.92 3.80 -1.93
C PRO A 38 -5.78 3.15 -1.14
N ALA A 39 -6.05 2.31 -0.14
CA ALA A 39 -4.99 1.58 0.57
C ALA A 39 -4.19 0.68 -0.38
N CYS A 40 -4.88 0.09 -1.38
CA CYS A 40 -4.31 -0.89 -2.30
C CYS A 40 -3.85 -0.29 -3.64
N ASN A 41 -3.95 1.02 -3.80
CA ASN A 41 -3.29 1.76 -4.88
C ASN A 41 -1.85 2.07 -4.45
N LEU A 42 -0.98 1.06 -4.44
CA LEU A 42 0.33 1.13 -3.82
C LEU A 42 1.28 2.14 -4.54
N PRO A 43 2.20 2.80 -3.81
CA PRO A 43 3.27 3.60 -4.41
C PRO A 43 4.09 2.85 -5.46
N GLY A 44 4.54 3.56 -6.51
CA GLY A 44 5.29 3.02 -7.64
C GLY A 44 5.67 4.10 -8.65
N ALA A 45 5.95 3.72 -9.91
CA ALA A 45 6.48 4.63 -10.94
C ALA A 45 5.62 5.87 -11.27
N GLY A 46 4.35 5.90 -10.85
CA GLY A 46 3.44 7.04 -11.05
C GLY A 46 2.73 7.55 -9.79
N LEU A 47 3.06 7.00 -8.61
CA LEU A 47 2.45 7.38 -7.34
C LEU A 47 3.50 7.39 -6.24
N THR A 48 3.80 8.56 -5.70
CA THR A 48 4.75 8.67 -4.58
C THR A 48 4.12 8.24 -3.26
N ALA A 49 4.94 7.92 -2.25
CA ALA A 49 4.44 7.60 -0.91
C ALA A 49 3.65 8.77 -0.29
N ALA A 50 4.07 10.02 -0.56
CA ALA A 50 3.35 11.20 -0.10
C ALA A 50 1.96 11.32 -0.76
N GLN A 51 1.86 11.11 -2.07
CA GLN A 51 0.57 11.10 -2.77
C GLN A 51 -0.32 9.96 -2.30
N TRP A 52 0.25 8.76 -2.11
CA TRP A 52 -0.48 7.62 -1.56
C TRP A 52 -1.03 7.90 -0.16
N ALA A 53 -0.21 8.47 0.74
CA ALA A 53 -0.64 8.82 2.09
C ALA A 53 -1.75 9.89 2.05
N GLN A 54 -1.63 10.89 1.18
CA GLN A 54 -2.66 11.91 0.98
C GLN A 54 -3.96 11.31 0.44
N ASN A 55 -3.90 10.29 -0.43
CA ASN A 55 -5.08 9.59 -0.91
C ASN A 55 -5.83 8.85 0.20
N GLN A 56 -5.13 8.44 1.27
CA GLN A 56 -5.80 7.86 2.45
C GLN A 56 -6.62 8.92 3.17
N ASP A 57 -6.05 10.11 3.37
CA ASP A 57 -6.70 11.25 4.00
C ASP A 57 -7.91 11.72 3.18
N ASN A 58 -7.77 11.82 1.86
CA ASN A 58 -8.87 12.17 0.94
C ASN A 58 -10.04 11.17 1.00
N ALA A 59 -9.77 9.92 1.40
CA ALA A 59 -10.79 8.90 1.57
C ALA A 59 -11.42 8.89 2.99
N GLY A 60 -11.06 9.84 3.86
CA GLY A 60 -11.51 9.92 5.24
C GLY A 60 -10.60 9.20 6.24
N GLY A 61 -9.33 8.99 5.88
CA GLY A 61 -8.25 8.71 6.83
C GLY A 61 -7.66 9.99 7.42
N HIS A 62 -6.60 9.84 8.21
CA HIS A 62 -5.89 10.97 8.83
C HIS A 62 -4.40 10.67 9.04
N MET A 63 -3.82 9.92 8.11
CA MET A 63 -2.41 9.54 8.14
C MET A 63 -1.50 10.76 8.01
N THR A 64 -1.66 11.57 6.96
CA THR A 64 -0.84 12.78 6.80
C THR A 64 -1.29 13.88 7.74
N THR A 65 -2.59 14.02 7.96
CA THR A 65 -3.20 15.04 8.82
C THR A 65 -2.74 14.91 10.27
N CYS A 66 -2.56 13.70 10.79
CA CYS A 66 -2.22 13.49 12.20
C CYS A 66 -0.86 12.85 12.47
N HIS A 67 -0.22 12.20 11.51
CA HIS A 67 0.87 11.26 11.83
C HIS A 67 2.05 11.28 10.86
N VAL A 68 2.15 12.24 9.94
CA VAL A 68 3.32 12.39 9.06
C VAL A 68 3.89 13.80 9.19
N GLY A 69 5.20 13.91 9.44
CA GLY A 69 5.94 15.16 9.43
C GLY A 69 5.47 16.21 10.46
N LYS A 70 4.95 15.79 11.61
CA LYS A 70 4.46 16.74 12.63
C LYS A 70 5.60 17.33 13.45
N ALA A 71 5.54 18.63 13.68
CA ALA A 71 6.48 19.36 14.53
C ALA A 71 6.26 19.04 16.02
N ASP A 72 7.30 19.22 16.84
CA ASP A 72 7.26 18.97 18.29
C ASP A 72 6.11 19.75 18.98
N ALA A 73 5.91 21.02 18.66
CA ALA A 73 4.80 21.82 19.22
C ALA A 73 3.41 21.20 18.90
N TRP A 74 3.24 20.62 17.71
CA TRP A 74 2.00 19.94 17.33
C TRP A 74 1.79 18.66 18.16
N LEU A 75 2.84 17.86 18.35
CA LEU A 75 2.79 16.63 19.13
C LEU A 75 2.44 16.94 20.59
N GLN A 76 3.09 17.94 21.18
CA GLN A 76 2.82 18.39 22.53
C GLN A 76 1.36 18.87 22.67
N GLN A 77 0.90 19.72 21.75
CA GLN A 77 -0.47 20.24 21.81
C GLN A 77 -1.52 19.13 21.69
N ARG A 78 -1.29 18.11 20.87
CA ARG A 78 -2.21 16.96 20.74
C ARG A 78 -2.33 16.13 22.03
N THR A 79 -1.40 16.27 22.98
CA THR A 79 -1.53 15.59 24.27
C THR A 79 -2.43 16.30 25.27
N VAL A 80 -2.75 17.57 25.04
CA VAL A 80 -3.55 18.39 25.95
C VAL A 80 -4.87 18.86 25.33
N ALA A 81 -5.00 18.83 24.00
CA ALA A 81 -6.22 19.20 23.30
C ALA A 81 -6.36 18.46 21.96
N ASN A 82 -7.58 18.49 21.40
CA ASN A 82 -7.80 18.06 20.02
C ASN A 82 -7.04 18.95 19.04
N GLN A 83 -6.58 18.37 17.95
CA GLN A 83 -6.09 19.07 16.77
C GLN A 83 -7.10 18.86 15.62
N PRO A 84 -7.12 19.71 14.58
CA PRO A 84 -8.03 19.54 13.45
C PRO A 84 -7.95 18.13 12.85
N GLY A 85 -9.05 17.38 12.90
CA GLY A 85 -9.12 15.99 12.41
C GLY A 85 -8.38 14.95 13.27
N CYS A 86 -7.81 15.34 14.41
CA CYS A 86 -6.94 14.49 15.24
C CYS A 86 -7.33 14.58 16.71
N PRO A 87 -7.96 13.55 17.29
CA PRO A 87 -8.31 13.53 18.70
C PRO A 87 -7.09 13.65 19.62
N GLN A 88 -7.32 14.22 20.80
CA GLN A 88 -6.37 14.25 21.91
C GLN A 88 -5.96 12.81 22.27
N THR A 89 -4.69 12.62 22.65
CA THR A 89 -4.14 11.34 23.10
C THR A 89 -3.05 11.54 24.14
N ASN A 90 -2.89 10.62 25.10
CA ASN A 90 -1.83 10.71 26.12
C ASN A 90 -0.40 10.65 25.52
N THR A 91 -0.27 10.12 24.31
CA THR A 91 0.98 10.10 23.56
C THR A 91 0.68 10.37 22.10
N ALA A 92 1.31 11.41 21.56
CA ALA A 92 1.20 11.76 20.15
C ALA A 92 2.51 11.39 19.44
N SER A 93 2.41 10.69 18.32
CA SER A 93 3.56 10.32 17.50
C SER A 93 3.33 10.59 16.02
N THR A 94 4.44 10.75 15.31
CA THR A 94 4.50 11.01 13.88
C THR A 94 5.63 10.22 13.25
N TRP A 95 5.41 9.74 12.03
CA TRP A 95 6.48 9.39 11.09
C TRP A 95 7.28 10.64 10.76
N THR A 96 8.58 10.48 10.49
CA THR A 96 9.42 11.58 10.00
C THR A 96 8.89 12.13 8.69
N ASP A 97 8.53 11.25 7.75
CA ASP A 97 7.91 11.59 6.47
C ASP A 97 7.11 10.41 5.89
N ALA A 98 6.46 10.63 4.75
CA ALA A 98 5.62 9.64 4.09
C ALA A 98 6.41 8.46 3.50
N ASN A 99 7.65 8.68 3.05
CA ASN A 99 8.51 7.59 2.56
C ASN A 99 8.91 6.67 3.71
N VAL A 100 9.29 7.23 4.86
CA VAL A 100 9.60 6.44 6.06
C VAL A 100 8.37 5.68 6.54
N ALA A 101 7.19 6.31 6.55
CA ALA A 101 5.95 5.62 6.86
C ALA A 101 5.72 4.42 5.91
N TRP A 102 5.79 4.67 4.61
CA TRP A 102 5.58 3.62 3.59
C TRP A 102 6.63 2.49 3.68
N ASN A 103 7.91 2.81 3.84
CA ASN A 103 8.96 1.81 3.99
C ASN A 103 8.76 0.95 5.26
N SER A 104 8.16 1.54 6.30
CA SER A 104 7.91 0.88 7.58
C SER A 104 6.69 -0.05 7.54
N ILE A 105 5.61 0.34 6.86
CA ILE A 105 4.32 -0.36 6.91
C ILE A 105 3.89 -0.99 5.58
N GLY A 106 4.59 -0.69 4.50
CA GLY A 106 4.19 -1.02 3.12
C GLY A 106 4.04 -2.51 2.88
N ASN A 107 4.94 -3.33 3.44
CA ASN A 107 4.85 -4.79 3.33
C ASN A 107 3.57 -5.34 3.98
N THR A 108 3.16 -4.80 5.14
CA THR A 108 1.91 -5.19 5.80
C THR A 108 0.69 -4.79 4.96
N ILE A 109 0.72 -3.59 4.38
CA ILE A 109 -0.36 -3.12 3.50
C ILE A 109 -0.44 -3.96 2.22
N GLN A 110 0.69 -4.30 1.61
CA GLN A 110 0.75 -5.19 0.46
C GLN A 110 0.16 -6.57 0.77
N ALA A 111 0.57 -7.17 1.89
CA ALA A 111 0.04 -8.45 2.34
C ALA A 111 -1.47 -8.39 2.62
N PHE A 112 -1.95 -7.32 3.27
CA PHE A 112 -3.37 -7.07 3.47
C PHE A 112 -4.11 -6.98 2.12
N CYS A 113 -3.58 -6.20 1.18
CA CYS A 113 -4.21 -5.98 -0.11
C CYS A 113 -4.31 -7.25 -0.97
N ALA A 114 -3.34 -8.17 -0.87
CA ALA A 114 -3.43 -9.48 -1.52
C ALA A 114 -4.59 -10.35 -0.99
N GLY A 115 -5.04 -10.12 0.25
CA GLY A 115 -6.14 -10.83 0.92
C GLY A 115 -7.38 -9.98 1.21
N ALA A 116 -7.48 -8.76 0.66
CA ALA A 116 -8.47 -7.76 1.09
C ALA A 116 -9.93 -8.21 0.95
N ALA A 117 -10.22 -9.07 -0.03
CA ALA A 117 -11.56 -9.62 -0.24
C ALA A 117 -12.04 -10.53 0.91
N ASN A 118 -11.11 -11.05 1.73
CA ASN A 118 -11.41 -11.93 2.86
C ASN A 118 -11.79 -11.15 4.14
N HIS A 119 -11.70 -9.81 4.10
CA HIS A 119 -12.00 -8.96 5.24
C HIS A 119 -13.34 -8.25 5.04
N THR A 120 -14.17 -8.20 6.08
CA THR A 120 -15.49 -7.53 6.07
C THR A 120 -15.63 -6.42 7.11
N ALA A 121 -14.68 -6.33 8.06
CA ALA A 121 -14.68 -5.36 9.15
C ALA A 121 -13.32 -4.67 9.28
N ALA A 122 -13.28 -3.54 9.99
CA ALA A 122 -12.03 -2.82 10.23
C ALA A 122 -10.93 -3.73 10.81
N VAL A 123 -9.70 -3.56 10.32
CA VAL A 123 -8.55 -4.38 10.70
C VAL A 123 -7.50 -3.49 11.35
N ASN A 124 -6.95 -3.97 12.46
CA ASN A 124 -5.86 -3.33 13.17
C ASN A 124 -4.62 -4.21 13.11
N PHE A 125 -3.48 -3.60 12.82
CA PHE A 125 -2.17 -4.23 12.94
C PHE A 125 -1.32 -3.49 13.96
N THR A 126 -0.62 -4.26 14.78
CA THR A 126 0.56 -3.79 15.51
C THR A 126 1.73 -4.60 14.99
N ILE A 127 2.67 -3.95 14.31
CA ILE A 127 3.80 -4.62 13.64
C ILE A 127 5.12 -4.18 14.26
N ALA A 128 6.12 -5.07 14.25
CA ALA A 128 7.51 -4.70 14.47
C ALA A 128 8.11 -4.13 13.18
N LEU A 129 8.93 -3.09 13.28
CA LEU A 129 9.49 -2.36 12.14
C LEU A 129 10.75 -3.00 11.53
N GLY A 130 11.32 -4.01 12.20
CA GLY A 130 12.33 -4.91 11.63
C GLY A 130 13.72 -4.30 11.40
N GLY A 131 13.96 -3.06 11.83
CA GLY A 131 15.27 -2.42 11.80
C GLY A 131 16.18 -2.82 12.97
N ASP A 132 17.38 -2.26 12.98
CA ASP A 132 18.47 -2.55 13.93
C ASP A 132 18.55 -1.57 15.12
N GLY A 133 17.65 -0.60 15.19
CA GLY A 133 17.56 0.40 16.26
C GLY A 133 18.40 1.66 16.00
N THR A 134 19.11 1.75 14.86
CA THR A 134 20.03 2.85 14.58
C THR A 134 19.36 4.02 13.85
N ALA A 135 18.35 3.73 13.02
CA ALA A 135 17.66 4.74 12.23
C ALA A 135 16.44 5.29 12.99
N ASN A 136 16.25 6.60 12.93
CA ASN A 136 15.04 7.24 13.44
C ASN A 136 13.91 7.17 12.41
N VAL A 137 12.76 6.61 12.79
CA VAL A 137 11.57 6.53 11.92
C VAL A 137 10.47 7.51 12.32
N GLY A 138 10.58 8.09 13.52
CA GLY A 138 9.52 8.93 14.03
C GLY A 138 9.88 9.74 15.25
N ARG A 139 8.93 10.56 15.65
CA ARG A 139 9.03 11.46 16.79
C ARG A 139 7.77 11.31 17.63
N ALA A 140 7.89 11.39 18.94
CA ALA A 140 6.75 11.35 19.83
C ALA A 140 6.92 12.29 21.02
N TYR A 141 5.78 12.70 21.56
CA TYR A 141 5.67 13.37 22.85
C TYR A 141 4.74 12.56 23.74
N GLY A 142 5.21 12.23 24.93
CA GLY A 142 4.48 11.50 25.95
C GLY A 142 5.18 11.61 27.30
N ASN A 143 4.44 11.54 28.39
CA ASN A 143 4.97 11.66 29.75
C ASN A 143 5.83 12.93 29.97
N GLY A 144 5.46 14.04 29.33
CA GLY A 144 6.13 15.33 29.51
C GLY A 144 7.45 15.49 28.75
N ALA A 145 7.84 14.53 27.91
CA ALA A 145 9.11 14.56 27.19
C ALA A 145 8.93 14.15 25.73
N PHE A 146 9.84 14.66 24.90
CA PHE A 146 9.95 14.22 23.52
C PHE A 146 11.00 13.12 23.37
N TYR A 147 10.73 12.15 22.51
CA TYR A 147 11.67 11.08 22.18
C TYR A 147 11.59 10.67 20.71
N ASN A 148 12.72 10.17 20.20
CA ASN A 148 12.82 9.58 18.87
C ASN A 148 12.30 8.14 18.92
N ILE A 149 11.71 7.68 17.81
CA ILE A 149 11.26 6.29 17.66
C ILE A 149 12.20 5.63 16.66
N ALA A 150 12.94 4.63 17.12
CA ALA A 150 13.88 3.88 16.28
C ALA A 150 13.18 2.86 15.38
N ASN A 151 13.85 2.44 14.30
CA ASN A 151 13.37 1.47 13.32
C ASN A 151 13.25 0.02 13.84
N ASP A 152 13.63 -0.28 15.08
CA ASP A 152 13.43 -1.58 15.75
C ASP A 152 12.14 -1.64 16.59
N ARG A 153 11.38 -0.54 16.63
CA ARG A 153 10.17 -0.40 17.43
C ARG A 153 8.95 -0.94 16.69
N HIS A 154 7.78 -0.43 17.04
CA HIS A 154 6.51 -0.89 16.51
C HIS A 154 5.78 0.20 15.73
N ALA A 155 4.80 -0.22 14.95
CA ALA A 155 3.82 0.68 14.36
C ALA A 155 2.41 0.13 14.50
N PHE A 156 1.47 1.05 14.63
CA PHE A 156 0.05 0.75 14.54
C PHE A 156 -0.47 1.11 13.15
N ILE A 157 -1.37 0.30 12.63
CA ILE A 157 -2.08 0.53 11.37
C ILE A 157 -3.54 0.17 11.60
N ARG A 158 -4.47 1.04 11.19
CA ARG A 158 -5.89 0.71 11.14
C ARG A 158 -6.40 0.91 9.72
N LEU A 159 -6.96 -0.15 9.16
CA LEU A 159 -7.65 -0.13 7.88
C LEU A 159 -9.15 -0.24 8.09
N VAL A 160 -9.91 0.51 7.30
CA VAL A 160 -11.38 0.48 7.31
C VAL A 160 -11.90 0.32 5.89
N ASN A 161 -13.00 -0.41 5.76
CA ASN A 161 -13.73 -0.55 4.52
C ASN A 161 -14.92 0.41 4.51
N ASN A 162 -15.11 1.13 3.42
CA ASN A 162 -16.33 1.88 3.16
C ASN A 162 -16.81 1.58 1.74
N GLY A 163 -17.95 0.90 1.61
CA GLY A 163 -18.53 0.57 0.31
C GLY A 163 -17.62 -0.29 -0.59
N GLY A 164 -16.84 -1.21 -0.02
CA GLY A 164 -15.92 -2.06 -0.77
C GLY A 164 -14.52 -1.47 -0.96
N GLN A 165 -14.31 -0.20 -0.58
CA GLN A 165 -13.02 0.47 -0.70
C GLN A 165 -12.29 0.55 0.65
N TRP A 166 -11.13 -0.06 0.71
CA TRP A 166 -10.20 -0.02 1.83
C TRP A 166 -9.35 1.24 1.81
N ARG A 167 -9.23 1.87 2.98
CA ARG A 167 -8.29 2.96 3.23
C ARG A 167 -7.54 2.71 4.53
N VAL A 168 -6.34 3.26 4.63
CA VAL A 168 -5.66 3.41 5.91
C VAL A 168 -6.37 4.55 6.66
N GLN A 169 -7.14 4.22 7.69
CA GLN A 169 -7.76 5.25 8.52
C GLN A 169 -6.68 6.02 9.28
N THR A 170 -5.70 5.30 9.83
CA THR A 170 -4.57 5.89 10.55
C THR A 170 -3.39 4.93 10.61
N SER A 171 -2.19 5.48 10.72
CA SER A 171 -1.00 4.73 11.05
C SER A 171 0.03 5.63 11.72
N TYR A 172 0.73 5.11 12.73
CA TYR A 172 1.75 5.86 13.46
C TYR A 172 2.82 4.95 14.08
N PRO A 173 4.06 5.44 14.21
CA PRO A 173 5.11 4.71 14.91
C PRO A 173 4.88 4.80 16.42
N ARG A 174 5.37 3.81 17.17
CA ARG A 174 5.28 3.76 18.63
C ARG A 174 6.42 2.97 19.24
N ASN A 175 6.77 3.31 20.48
CA ASN A 175 7.63 2.47 21.30
C ASN A 175 6.88 1.21 21.78
#